data_AF-A0A9D1UQ16-F1
#
_entry.id   AF-A0A9D1UQ16-F1
#
_cell.length_a   1.000
_cell.length_b   1.000
_cell.length_c   1.000
_cell.angle_alpha   90.00
_cell.angle_beta   90.00
_cell.angle_gamma   90.00
#
_symmetry.space_group_name_H-M   'P 1'
#
loop_
_entity.id
_entity.type
_entity.pdbx_description
1 polymer ?
#
loop_
_entity_poly.entity_id
_entity_poly.type
_entity_poly.pdbx_seq_one_letter_code
_entity_poly.pdbx_strand_id
1 'polypeptide(L)' 'MMLKAFFTVVYFIIFGYIIDFVFGHFSCSVMTTLLVLWCWAIALIISVGLAEYTVKKIRE' A
#
# COMPACT_ATOMS: atom_id res chain seq x y z
N MET A 1 11.12 5.98 15.67
CA MET A 1 9.66 5.98 15.41
C MET A 1 9.28 6.77 14.16
N MET A 2 9.80 7.99 13.95
CA MET A 2 9.43 8.81 12.79
C MET A 2 9.74 8.18 11.42
N LEU A 3 10.90 7.53 11.24
CA LEU A 3 11.28 6.86 9.98
C LEU A 3 10.31 5.74 9.58
N LYS A 4 9.80 4.97 10.55
CA LYS A 4 8.88 3.86 10.32
C LYS A 4 7.54 4.38 9.79
N ALA A 5 6.99 5.40 10.46
CA ALA A 5 5.78 6.07 10.03
C ALA A 5 5.95 6.73 8.65
N PHE A 6 7.10 7.37 8.40
CA PHE A 6 7.42 7.96 7.10
C PHE A 6 7.42 6.91 5.98
N PHE A 7 8.11 5.79 6.16
CA PHE A 7 8.11 4.70 5.19
C PHE A 7 6.71 4.10 4.98
N THR A 8 5.94 3.87 6.05
CA THR A 8 4.56 3.37 5.94
C THR A 8 3.66 4.32 5.15
N VAL A 9 3.76 5.63 5.38
CA VAL A 9 2.98 6.64 4.64
C VAL A 9 3.40 6.67 3.17
N VAL A 10 4.70 6.66 2.88
CA VAL A 10 5.22 6.64 1.50
C VAL A 10 4.77 5.38 0.76
N TYR A 11 4.91 4.20 1.37
CA TYR A 11 4.45 2.95 0.77
C TYR A 11 2.93 2.94 0.59
N PHE A 12 2.16 3.45 1.55
CA PHE A 12 0.70 3.52 1.43
C PHE A 12 0.26 4.43 0.27
N ILE A 13 0.91 5.58 0.09
CA ILE A 13 0.64 6.48 -1.05
C ILE A 13 0.99 5.79 -2.37
N ILE A 14 2.16 5.13 -2.46
CA ILE A 14 2.58 4.43 -3.69
C ILE A 14 1.62 3.30 -4.04
N PHE A 15 1.26 2.45 -3.08
CA PHE A 15 0.31 1.37 -3.31
C PHE A 15 -1.07 1.90 -3.68
N GLY A 16 -1.55 2.96 -3.00
CA GLY A 16 -2.81 3.62 -3.34
C GLY A 16 -2.80 4.12 -4.78
N TYR A 17 -1.71 4.73 -5.23
CA TYR A 17 -1.54 5.24 -6.59
C TYR A 17 -1.47 4.11 -7.62
N ILE A 18 -0.81 2.99 -7.31
CA ILE A 18 -0.77 1.82 -8.20
C ILE A 18 -2.17 1.22 -8.35
N ILE A 19 -2.92 1.09 -7.26
CA ILE A 19 -4.27 0.53 -7.31
C ILE A 19 -5.21 1.48 -8.06
N ASP A 20 -5.14 2.78 -7.80
CA ASP A 20 -5.93 3.76 -8.54
C ASP A 20 -5.57 3.79 -10.03
N PHE A 21 -4.29 3.69 -10.37
CA PHE A 21 -3.84 3.61 -11.77
C PHE A 21 -4.31 2.33 -12.46
N VAL A 22 -4.16 1.17 -11.81
CA VAL A 22 -4.55 -0.14 -12.36
C VAL A 22 -6.06 -0.24 -12.50
N PHE A 23 -6.84 0.23 -11.54
CA PHE A 23 -8.29 0.07 -11.58
C PHE A 23 -9.02 1.26 -12.22
N GLY A 24 -8.44 2.46 -12.16
CA GLY A 24 -8.92 3.65 -12.87
C GLY A 24 -8.86 3.48 -14.38
N HIS A 25 -7.89 2.70 -14.89
CA HIS A 25 -7.83 2.35 -16.32
C HIS A 25 -8.80 1.23 -16.73
N PHE A 26 -9.33 0.46 -15.76
CA PHE A 26 -10.15 -0.73 -16.00
C PHE A 26 -11.64 -0.54 -15.65
N SER A 27 -12.09 0.67 -15.33
CA SER A 27 -13.36 0.85 -14.63
C SER A 27 -14.61 0.83 -15.52
N CYS A 28 -15.41 -0.24 -15.40
CA CYS A 28 -16.88 -0.18 -15.48
C CYS A 28 -17.58 -1.42 -14.84
N SER A 29 -17.30 -1.76 -13.57
CA SER A 29 -18.08 -2.80 -12.85
C SER A 29 -17.99 -2.71 -11.32
N VAL A 30 -19.06 -3.12 -10.63
CA VAL A 30 -19.15 -3.23 -9.16
C VAL A 30 -18.11 -4.23 -8.61
N MET A 31 -17.75 -5.24 -9.40
CA MET A 31 -16.79 -6.27 -9.00
C MET A 31 -15.36 -5.74 -8.85
N THR A 32 -14.94 -4.82 -9.73
CA THR A 32 -13.63 -4.16 -9.64
C THR A 32 -13.52 -3.30 -8.39
N THR A 33 -14.62 -2.69 -7.94
CA THR A 33 -14.64 -1.89 -6.70
C THR A 33 -14.34 -2.74 -5.46
N LEU A 34 -14.93 -3.94 -5.36
CA LEU A 34 -14.63 -4.87 -4.27
C LEU A 34 -13.18 -5.36 -4.34
N LEU A 35 -12.66 -5.64 -5.53
CA LEU A 35 -11.27 -6.06 -5.71
C LEU A 35 -10.27 -4.95 -5.31
N VAL A 36 -10.55 -3.70 -5.66
CA VAL A 36 -9.77 -2.51 -5.23
C VAL A 36 -9.69 -2.45 -3.72
N LEU A 37 -10.82 -2.61 -3.04
CA LEU A 37 -10.90 -2.53 -1.59
C LEU A 37 -10.05 -3.61 -0.91
N TRP A 38 -10.10 -4.84 -1.41
CA TRP A 38 -9.25 -5.94 -0.94
C TRP A 38 -7.77 -5.68 -1.23
N CYS A 39 -7.45 -5.14 -2.41
CA CYS A 39 -6.08 -4.80 -2.78
C CYS A 39 -5.51 -3.71 -1.87
N TRP A 40 -6.31 -2.71 -1.51
CA TRP A 40 -5.96 -1.68 -0.53
C TRP A 40 -5.67 -2.27 0.85
N ALA A 41 -6.48 -3.24 1.30
CA ALA A 41 -6.27 -3.89 2.60
C ALA A 41 -4.94 -4.67 2.65
N ILE A 42 -4.61 -5.41 1.60
CA ILE A 42 -3.35 -6.16 1.50
C ILE A 42 -2.16 -5.20 1.38
N ALA A 43 -2.30 -4.14 0.58
CA ALA A 43 -1.28 -3.11 0.45
C ALA A 43 -0.93 -2.45 1.79
N LEU A 44 -1.91 -2.19 2.65
CA LEU A 44 -1.68 -1.69 4.01
C LEU A 44 -0.83 -2.65 4.84
N ILE A 45 -1.19 -3.94 4.84
CA ILE A 45 -0.48 -4.96 5.62
C ILE A 45 0.97 -5.08 5.15
N ILE A 46 1.19 -5.13 3.84
CA ILE A 46 2.54 -5.21 3.25
C ILE A 46 3.33 -3.93 3.56
N SER A 47 2.71 -2.75 3.43
CA SER A 47 3.34 -1.46 3.71
C SER A 47 3.84 -1.36 5.16
N VAL A 48 3.03 -1.77 6.13
CA VAL A 48 3.41 -1.79 7.55
C VAL A 48 4.52 -2.81 7.82
N GLY A 49 4.39 -4.03 7.31
CA GLY A 49 5.40 -5.08 7.48
C GLY A 49 6.74 -4.74 6.83
N LEU A 50 6.72 -4.12 5.65
CA LEU A 50 7.93 -3.73 4.93
C LEU A 50 8.61 -2.52 5.60
N ALA A 51 7.84 -1.59 6.17
CA ALA A 51 8.38 -0.49 6.96
C ALA A 51 9.04 -0.99 8.27
N GLU A 52 8.45 -1.97 8.95
CA GLU A 52 9.08 -2.67 10.08
C GLU A 52 10.41 -3.30 9.67
N TYR A 53 10.39 -4.08 8.61
CA TYR A 53 11.56 -4.81 8.12
C TYR A 53 12.68 -3.85 7.71
N THR A 54 12.35 -2.80 6.97
CA THR A 54 13.31 -1.78 6.50
C THR A 54 13.94 -1.04 7.66
N VAL A 55 13.15 -0.57 8.63
CA VAL A 55 13.69 0.11 9.82
C VAL A 55 14.55 -0.83 10.65
N LYS A 56 14.16 -2.10 10.78
CA LYS A 56 14.96 -3.09 11.51
C LYS A 56 16.30 -3.32 10.81
N LYS A 57 16.30 -3.48 9.49
CA LYS A 57 17.49 -3.70 8.66
C LYS A 57 18.44 -2.49 8.58
N ILE A 58 17.92 -1.26 8.69
CA ILE A 58 18.75 -0.04 8.72
C ILE A 58 19.42 0.14 10.11
N ARG A 59 18.81 -0.41 11.16
CA ARG A 59 19.27 -0.26 12.54
C ARG A 59 20.18 -1.39 13.00
N GLU A 60 20.35 -2.42 12.18
CA GLU A 60 21.25 -3.56 12.33
C GLU A 60 22.49 -3.31 11.44
#